data_AF-A0A7X6M1S9-F1
#
_entry.id   AF-A0A7X6M1S9-F1
#
_cell.length_a   1.000
_cell.length_b   1.000
_cell.length_c   1.000
_cell.angle_alpha   90.00
_cell.angle_beta   90.00
_cell.angle_gamma   90.00
#
_symmetry.space_group_name_H-M   'P 1'
#
loop_
_entity.id
_entity.type
_entity.pdbx_description
1 polymer ?
#
loop_
_entity_poly.entity_id
_entity_poly.type
_entity_poly.pdbx_seq_one_letter_code
_entity_poly.pdbx_strand_id
1 'polypeptide(L)' 'MFTMETATKYVIGMVESGGSAQADDFDVPGIVATLHSLVEDWDFDTIDRGTFWAVVAGHLC' A
#
# COMPACT_ATOMS: atom_id res chain seq x y z
N MET A 1 -4.15 9.87 -14.43
CA MET A 1 -2.70 9.87 -14.17
C MET A 1 -2.55 9.48 -12.72
N PHE A 2 -2.01 8.29 -12.45
CA PHE A 2 -1.76 7.85 -11.09
C PHE A 2 -0.53 8.59 -10.56
N THR A 3 -0.63 9.13 -9.36
CA THR A 3 0.46 9.82 -8.68
C THR A 3 0.71 9.17 -7.32
N MET A 4 1.90 9.41 -6.77
CA MET A 4 2.25 8.96 -5.42
C MET A 4 1.17 9.33 -4.40
N GLU A 5 0.61 10.54 -4.46
CA GLU A 5 -0.45 10.96 -3.53
C GLU A 5 -1.73 10.12 -3.65
N THR A 6 -2.13 9.75 -4.87
CA THR A 6 -3.28 8.87 -5.10
C THR A 6 -2.99 7.45 -4.61
N ALA A 7 -1.77 6.96 -4.86
CA ALA A 7 -1.33 5.64 -4.47
C ALA A 7 -1.26 5.49 -2.93
N THR A 8 -0.77 6.52 -2.24
CA THR A 8 -0.78 6.59 -0.77
C THR A 8 -2.19 6.56 -0.21
N LYS A 9 -3.12 7.35 -0.77
CA LYS A 9 -4.53 7.33 -0.36
C LYS A 9 -5.20 5.97 -0.59
N TYR A 10 -4.85 5.29 -1.68
CA TYR A 10 -5.31 3.93 -1.96
C TYR A 10 -4.84 2.95 -0.89
N VAL A 11 -3.54 2.96 -0.56
CA VAL A 11 -2.97 2.10 0.49
C VAL A 11 -3.68 2.36 1.82
N ILE A 12 -3.81 3.62 2.24
CA ILE A 12 -4.52 4.01 3.47
C ILE A 12 -5.95 3.45 3.49
N GLY A 13 -6.72 3.67 2.43
CA GLY A 13 -8.09 3.16 2.36
C GLY A 13 -8.17 1.63 2.44
N MET A 14 -7.19 0.93 1.87
CA MET A 14 -7.12 -0.53 1.92
C MET A 14 -6.79 -1.06 3.32
N VAL A 15 -5.78 -0.51 4.01
CA VAL A 15 -5.44 -0.94 5.38
C VAL A 15 -6.57 -0.63 6.36
N GLU A 16 -7.20 0.55 6.26
CA GLU A 16 -8.33 0.92 7.12
C GLU A 16 -9.58 0.07 6.82
N SER A 17 -9.83 -0.30 5.56
CA SER A 17 -10.92 -1.21 5.19
C SER A 17 -10.69 -2.65 5.69
N GLY A 18 -9.45 -3.04 6.00
CA GLY A 18 -9.14 -4.32 6.64
C GLY A 18 -9.62 -4.40 8.10
N GLY A 19 -9.99 -3.26 8.70
CA GLY A 19 -10.73 -3.16 9.95
C GLY A 19 -9.97 -3.54 11.23
N SER A 20 -8.75 -4.08 11.12
CA SER A 20 -7.95 -4.51 12.28
C SER A 20 -6.82 -3.54 12.65
N ALA A 21 -6.44 -2.65 11.74
CA ALA A 21 -5.33 -1.73 11.95
C ALA A 21 -5.61 -0.37 11.26
N GLN A 22 -4.94 0.68 11.73
CA GLN A 22 -5.04 2.03 11.18
C GLN A 22 -3.81 2.31 10.33
N ALA A 23 -3.88 3.29 9.42
CA ALA A 23 -2.72 3.68 8.62
C ALA A 23 -1.48 4.06 9.46
N ASP A 24 -1.69 4.54 10.69
CA ASP A 24 -0.61 4.88 11.63
C ASP A 24 0.15 3.66 12.19
N ASP A 25 -0.46 2.47 12.11
CA ASP A 25 0.15 1.20 12.53
C ASP A 25 1.18 0.67 11.51
N PHE A 26 1.22 1.29 10.32
CA PHE A 26 2.05 0.85 9.19
C PHE A 26 2.97 1.95 8.70
N ASP A 27 4.14 1.56 8.18
CA ASP A 27 5.01 2.45 7.42
C ASP A 27 4.46 2.62 5.98
N VAL A 28 3.36 3.37 5.85
CA VAL A 28 2.70 3.65 4.56
C VAL A 28 3.67 4.18 3.50
N PRO A 29 4.60 5.11 3.78
CA PRO A 29 5.57 5.57 2.80
C PRO A 29 6.47 4.43 2.26
N GLY A 30 6.96 3.54 3.12
CA GLY A 30 7.77 2.39 2.71
C GLY A 30 6.97 1.33 1.94
N ILE A 31 5.71 1.10 2.31
CA ILE A 31 4.78 0.25 1.55
C ILE A 31 4.62 0.80 0.14
N VAL A 32 4.28 2.08 0.01
CA VAL A 32 4.05 2.75 -1.28
C VAL A 32 5.31 2.71 -2.15
N ALA A 33 6.49 2.96 -1.56
CA ALA A 33 7.77 2.88 -2.27
C ALA A 33 8.08 1.45 -2.74
N THR A 34 7.83 0.44 -1.90
CA THR A 34 8.04 -0.97 -2.23
C THR A 34 7.10 -1.42 -3.35
N LEU A 35 5.81 -1.11 -3.26
CA LEU A 35 4.83 -1.43 -4.29
C LEU A 35 5.20 -0.77 -5.62
N HIS A 36 5.56 0.53 -5.61
CA HIS A 36 6.03 1.21 -6.80
C HIS A 36 7.29 0.57 -7.39
N SER A 37 8.23 0.09 -6.57
CA SER A 37 9.40 -0.62 -7.08
C SER A 37 9.08 -1.99 -7.68
N LEU A 38 7.95 -2.60 -7.34
CA LEU A 38 7.53 -3.91 -7.87
C LEU A 38 6.84 -3.79 -9.24
N VAL A 39 6.07 -2.73 -9.46
CA VAL A 39 5.28 -2.55 -10.70
C VAL A 39 5.77 -1.41 -11.58
N GLU A 40 6.74 -0.62 -11.11
CA GLU A 40 7.28 0.57 -11.77
C GLU A 40 6.19 1.59 -12.19
N ASP A 41 5.05 1.55 -11.51
CA ASP A 41 3.86 2.37 -11.74
C ASP A 41 3.13 2.67 -10.41
N TRP A 42 2.13 3.55 -10.46
CA TRP A 42 1.33 3.95 -9.31
C TRP A 42 -0.07 3.30 -9.30
N ASP A 43 -0.40 2.49 -10.31
CA ASP A 43 -1.62 1.69 -10.37
C ASP A 43 -1.46 0.36 -9.60
N PHE A 44 -1.72 0.41 -8.29
CA PHE A 44 -1.61 -0.76 -7.41
C PHE A 44 -2.78 -1.75 -7.55
N ASP A 45 -3.82 -1.41 -8.33
CA ASP A 45 -4.91 -2.35 -8.63
C ASP A 45 -4.43 -3.55 -9.47
N THR A 46 -3.35 -3.37 -10.24
CA THR A 46 -2.68 -4.44 -10.98
C THR A 46 -2.00 -5.48 -10.09
N ILE A 47 -1.76 -5.16 -8.82
CA ILE A 47 -1.05 -6.03 -7.88
C ILE A 47 -2.02 -7.06 -7.30
N ASP A 48 -1.62 -8.34 -7.34
CA ASP A 48 -2.39 -9.39 -6.67
C ASP A 48 -2.57 -9.08 -5.18
N ARG A 49 -3.81 -9.23 -4.69
CA ARG A 49 -4.16 -8.85 -3.32
C ARG A 49 -3.35 -9.62 -2.26
N GLY A 50 -2.96 -10.86 -2.53
CA GLY A 50 -2.07 -11.61 -1.64
C GLY A 50 -0.66 -11.01 -1.58
N THR A 51 -0.13 -10.58 -2.71
CA THR A 51 1.18 -9.89 -2.78
C THR A 51 1.13 -8.54 -2.07
N PHE A 52 0.06 -7.78 -2.28
CA PHE A 52 -0.17 -6.50 -1.60
C PHE A 52 -0.13 -6.66 -0.08
N TRP A 53 -0.93 -7.59 0.47
CA TRP A 53 -0.96 -7.82 1.91
C TRP A 53 0.34 -8.39 2.47
N ALA A 54 1.10 -9.16 1.68
CA ALA A 54 2.42 -9.62 2.09
C ALA A 54 3.42 -8.46 2.27
N VAL A 55 3.37 -7.45 1.38
CA VAL A 55 4.19 -6.23 1.52
C VAL A 55 3.75 -5.41 2.74
N VAL A 56 2.43 -5.22 2.92
CA VAL A 56 1.87 -4.49 4.07
C VAL A 56 2.27 -5.14 5.40
N ALA A 57 2.15 -6.47 5.51
CA ALA A 57 2.52 -7.19 6.72
C ALA A 57 4.02 -7.11 7.06
N GLY A 58 4.88 -6.77 6.09
CA GLY A 58 6.30 -6.56 6.30
C GLY A 58 6.68 -5.14 6.78
N HIS A 59 5.71 -4.21 6.84
CA HIS A 59 5.93 -2.79 7.13
C HIS A 59 5.05 -2.30 8.28
N LEU A 60 5.19 -2.95 9.45
CA LEU A 60 4.58 -2.52 10.71
C LEU A 60 5.47 -1.47 11.39
N CYS A 61 4.87 -0.50 12.08
CA CYS A 61 5.55 0.58 12.80
C CYS A 61 5.87 0.22 14.26
#